data_AF-A0A8R1Y3W5-F1
#
_entry.id   AF-A0A8R1Y3W5-F1
#
_cell.length_a   1.000
_cell.length_b   1.000
_cell.length_c   1.000
_cell.angle_alpha   90.00
_cell.angle_beta   90.00
_cell.angle_gamma   90.00
#
_symmetry.space_group_name_H-M   'P 1'
#
loop_
_entity.id
_entity.type
_entity.pdbx_description
1 polymer ?
#
loop_
_entity_poly.entity_id
_entity_poly.type
_entity_poly.pdbx_seq_one_letter_code
_entity_poly.pdbx_strand_id
1 'polypeptide(L)'
;MSSSIIAKIQPVKTRLVFLLHEINNLVLESPDPKSSCEQQGNLYIARNQILADKIDRLQLCIKSLNEAHEKWLEYIQTITNTKKRDEEEKIFEPVLEGEEGLFRTTQNKQYTNTTKLKKSSERRQ
;
A
#
# COMPACT_ATOMS: atom_id res chain seq x y z
N MET A 1 0.81 10.94 -18.23
CA MET A 1 1.93 10.57 -17.31
C MET A 1 1.53 9.43 -16.38
N SER A 2 0.24 9.27 -16.07
CA SER A 2 -0.29 8.19 -15.24
C SER A 2 0.29 6.82 -15.63
N SER A 3 0.31 6.46 -16.92
CA SER A 3 0.86 5.18 -17.37
C SER A 3 2.32 4.95 -16.95
N SER A 4 3.15 6.00 -16.95
CA SER A 4 4.56 5.91 -16.50
C SER A 4 4.66 5.70 -14.99
N ILE A 5 3.78 6.35 -14.21
CA ILE A 5 3.71 6.15 -12.76
C ILE A 5 3.21 4.73 -12.44
N ILE A 6 2.18 4.27 -13.13
CA ILE A 6 1.65 2.90 -13.00
C ILE A 6 2.75 1.89 -13.32
N ALA A 7 3.51 2.08 -14.40
CA ALA A 7 4.61 1.20 -14.75
C ALA A 7 5.68 1.11 -13.63
N LYS A 8 5.88 2.19 -12.86
CA LYS A 8 6.76 2.18 -11.67
C LYS A 8 6.13 1.51 -10.45
N ILE A 9 4.81 1.53 -10.33
CA ILE A 9 4.06 0.86 -9.26
C ILE A 9 4.06 -0.66 -9.44
N GLN A 10 3.97 -1.17 -10.68
CA GLN A 10 3.82 -2.62 -10.94
C GLN A 10 4.90 -3.51 -10.30
N PRO A 11 6.22 -3.18 -10.39
CA PRO A 11 7.25 -3.96 -9.71
C PRO A 11 7.09 -3.93 -8.18
N VAL A 12 6.67 -2.81 -7.61
CA VAL A 12 6.47 -2.67 -6.17
C VAL A 12 5.25 -3.46 -5.71
N LYS A 13 4.15 -3.43 -6.47
CA LYS A 13 2.97 -4.27 -6.23
C LYS A 13 3.37 -5.76 -6.22
N THR A 14 4.12 -6.20 -7.24
CA THR A 14 4.59 -7.58 -7.36
C THR A 14 5.45 -7.98 -6.15
N ARG A 15 6.39 -7.11 -5.75
CA ARG A 15 7.22 -7.32 -4.56
C ARG A 15 6.37 -7.40 -3.28
N LEU A 16 5.36 -6.56 -3.14
CA LEU A 16 4.46 -6.56 -1.99
C LEU A 16 3.67 -7.87 -1.91
N VAL A 17 3.09 -8.33 -3.02
CA VAL A 17 2.36 -9.61 -3.08
C VAL A 17 3.29 -10.77 -2.69
N PHE A 18 4.51 -10.80 -3.21
CA PHE A 18 5.51 -11.80 -2.85
C PHE A 18 5.84 -11.76 -1.35
N LEU A 19 6.08 -10.57 -0.80
CA LEU A 19 6.38 -10.40 0.63
C LEU A 19 5.22 -10.85 1.52
N LEU A 20 3.99 -10.52 1.15
CA LEU A 20 2.80 -10.94 1.90
C LEU A 20 2.66 -12.47 1.87
N HIS A 21 2.93 -13.10 0.73
CA HIS A 21 2.98 -14.55 0.64
C HIS A 21 4.12 -15.15 1.48
N GLU A 22 5.32 -14.56 1.46
CA GLU A 22 6.46 -14.96 2.28
C GLU A 22 6.12 -14.91 3.78
N ILE A 23 5.46 -13.83 4.23
CA ILE A 23 5.05 -13.63 5.62
C ILE A 23 3.94 -14.61 6.01
N ASN A 24 2.95 -14.82 5.15
CA ASN A 24 1.83 -15.71 5.44
C ASN A 24 2.28 -17.19 5.59
N ASN A 25 3.38 -17.56 4.95
CA ASN A 25 3.97 -18.89 5.04
C ASN A 25 5.18 -18.95 6.01
N LEU A 26 5.45 -17.88 6.76
CA LEU A 26 6.59 -17.84 7.67
C LEU A 26 6.37 -18.77 8.87
N VAL A 27 7.21 -19.79 8.98
CA VAL A 27 7.22 -20.72 10.11
C VAL A 27 8.33 -20.32 11.08
N LEU A 28 7.95 -20.00 12.32
CA LEU A 28 8.89 -19.69 13.39
C LEU A 28 8.98 -20.88 14.36
N GLU A 29 10.03 -21.70 14.25
CA GLU A 29 10.26 -22.89 15.09
C GLU A 29 10.09 -22.61 16.58
N SER A 30 9.24 -23.36 17.26
CA SER A 30 9.08 -23.29 18.72
C SER A 30 10.37 -23.74 19.42
N PRO A 31 10.80 -23.07 20.50
CA PRO A 31 11.96 -23.53 21.26
C PRO A 31 11.71 -24.94 21.82
N ASP A 32 12.74 -25.80 21.78
CA ASP A 32 12.72 -27.10 22.46
C ASP A 32 12.51 -26.86 23.97
N PRO A 33 11.50 -27.47 24.62
CA PRO A 33 11.32 -27.35 26.07
C PRO A 33 12.55 -27.73 26.90
N LYS A 34 13.47 -28.54 26.35
CA LYS A 34 14.73 -28.97 27.00
C LYS A 34 15.93 -28.07 26.70
N SER A 35 15.76 -27.07 25.83
CA SER A 35 16.83 -26.13 25.48
C SER A 35 17.27 -25.29 26.68
N SER A 36 18.55 -24.94 26.72
CA SER A 36 19.09 -24.05 27.75
C SER A 36 18.52 -22.63 27.59
N CYS A 37 18.56 -21.85 28.68
CA CYS A 37 18.13 -20.44 28.64
C CYS A 37 18.85 -19.63 27.54
N GLU A 38 20.16 -19.87 27.35
CA GLU A 38 20.95 -19.22 26.30
C GLU A 38 20.50 -19.62 24.89
N GLN A 39 20.24 -20.91 24.66
CA GLN A 39 19.71 -21.41 23.38
C GLN A 39 18.34 -20.82 23.07
N GLN A 40 17.46 -20.73 24.06
CA GLN A 40 16.16 -20.06 23.91
C GLN A 40 16.34 -18.57 23.57
N GLY A 41 17.22 -17.88 24.30
CA GLY A 41 17.55 -16.48 24.04
C GLY A 41 18.00 -16.25 22.59
N ASN A 42 18.94 -17.07 22.10
CA ASN A 42 19.44 -17.00 20.72
C ASN A 42 18.33 -17.24 19.69
N LEU A 43 17.43 -18.20 19.94
CA LEU A 43 16.27 -18.47 19.07
C LEU A 43 15.33 -17.26 19.01
N TYR A 44 15.03 -16.63 20.14
CA TYR A 44 14.18 -15.42 20.15
C TYR A 44 14.85 -14.23 19.46
N ILE A 45 16.17 -14.04 19.63
CA ILE A 45 16.92 -13.01 18.90
C ILE A 45 16.80 -13.24 17.40
N ALA A 46 17.03 -14.46 16.91
CA ALA A 46 16.93 -14.80 15.49
C ALA A 46 15.51 -14.55 14.95
N ARG A 47 14.46 -14.93 15.70
CA ARG A 47 13.06 -14.65 15.33
C ARG A 47 12.79 -13.16 15.20
N ASN A 48 13.23 -12.37 16.17
CA ASN A 48 13.04 -10.93 16.15
C ASN A 48 13.75 -10.29 14.96
N GLN A 49 14.95 -10.76 14.60
CA GLN A 49 15.67 -10.30 13.42
C GLN A 49 14.91 -10.63 12.12
N ILE A 50 14.36 -11.84 11.99
CA ILE A 50 13.56 -12.23 10.83
C ILE A 50 12.31 -11.34 10.73
N LEU A 51 11.58 -11.13 11.82
CA LEU A 51 10.37 -10.30 11.83
C LEU A 51 10.69 -8.83 11.50
N ALA A 52 11.78 -8.29 12.06
CA ALA A 52 12.23 -6.94 11.75
C ALA A 52 12.55 -6.77 10.26
N ASP A 53 13.29 -7.69 9.65
CA ASP A 53 13.55 -7.69 8.20
C ASP A 53 12.26 -7.64 7.37
N LYS A 54 11.26 -8.47 7.73
CA LYS A 54 9.98 -8.49 7.01
C LYS A 54 9.24 -7.16 7.13
N ILE A 55 9.20 -6.58 8.34
CA ILE A 55 8.59 -5.28 8.59
C ILE A 55 9.28 -4.19 7.77
N ASP A 56 10.61 -4.15 7.77
CA ASP A 56 11.39 -3.16 7.02
C ASP A 56 11.13 -3.27 5.51
N ARG A 57 11.08 -4.49 4.98
CA ARG A 57 10.79 -4.75 3.55
C ARG A 57 9.36 -4.33 3.18
N LEU A 58 8.38 -4.56 4.06
CA LEU A 58 7.00 -4.08 3.87
C LEU A 58 6.93 -2.55 3.89
N GLN A 59 7.57 -1.92 4.88
CA GLN A 59 7.60 -0.46 5.00
C GLN A 59 8.23 0.20 3.76
N LEU A 60 9.29 -0.39 3.20
CA LEU A 60 9.89 0.09 1.96
C LEU A 60 8.91 0.05 0.78
N CYS A 61 8.14 -1.04 0.65
CA CYS A 61 7.14 -1.15 -0.42
C CYS A 61 6.03 -0.11 -0.24
N ILE A 62 5.52 0.05 0.98
CA ILE A 62 4.49 1.04 1.31
C ILE A 62 4.99 2.46 1.00
N LYS A 63 6.23 2.79 1.40
CA LYS A 63 6.84 4.09 1.11
C LYS A 63 6.89 4.36 -0.40
N SER A 64 7.39 3.41 -1.19
CA SER A 64 7.46 3.57 -2.65
C SER A 64 6.08 3.73 -3.30
N LEU A 65 5.06 3.03 -2.80
CA LEU A 65 3.68 3.17 -3.29
C LEU A 65 3.10 4.54 -2.95
N ASN A 66 3.32 5.03 -1.73
CA ASN A 66 2.91 6.36 -1.31
C ASN A 66 3.60 7.45 -2.15
N GLU A 67 4.91 7.35 -2.37
CA GLU A 67 5.65 8.32 -3.21
C GLU A 67 5.13 8.34 -4.66
N ALA A 68 4.78 7.18 -5.21
CA ALA A 68 4.20 7.10 -6.54
C ALA A 68 2.78 7.72 -6.59
N HIS A 69 1.98 7.49 -5.55
CA HIS A 69 0.66 8.07 -5.40
C HIS A 69 0.71 9.60 -5.26
N GLU A 70 1.59 10.13 -4.40
CA GLU A 70 1.78 11.58 -4.25
C GLU A 70 2.21 12.23 -5.57
N LYS A 71 3.15 11.62 -6.30
CA LYS A 71 3.55 12.11 -7.64
C LYS A 71 2.39 12.12 -8.63
N TRP A 72 1.50 11.14 -8.53
CA TRP A 72 0.30 11.10 -9.37
C TRP A 72 -0.70 12.19 -8.97
N LEU A 73 -0.91 12.41 -7.67
CA LEU A 73 -1.76 13.49 -7.16
C LEU A 73 -1.25 14.88 -7.56
N GLU A 74 0.05 15.14 -7.40
CA GLU A 74 0.67 16.38 -7.85
C GLU A 74 0.46 16.56 -9.36
N TYR A 75 0.72 15.50 -10.15
CA TYR A 75 0.54 15.55 -11.60
C TYR A 75 -0.91 15.85 -11.98
N ILE A 76 -1.88 15.13 -11.43
CA ILE A 76 -3.29 15.27 -11.84
C ILE A 76 -3.83 16.66 -11.50
N GLN A 77 -3.38 17.26 -10.39
CA GLN A 77 -3.74 18.62 -9.99
C GLN A 77 -3.18 19.70 -10.94
N THR A 78 -2.07 19.44 -11.63
CA THR A 78 -1.52 20.39 -12.62
C THR A 78 -2.31 20.44 -13.93
N ILE A 79 -3.18 19.45 -14.19
CA ILE A 79 -3.95 19.37 -15.43
C ILE A 79 -5.18 20.27 -15.34
N THR A 80 -5.13 21.41 -16.02
CA THR A 80 -6.25 22.36 -16.11
C THR A 80 -7.34 21.92 -17.08
N ASN A 81 -6.98 21.19 -18.15
CA ASN A 81 -7.92 20.64 -19.11
C ASN A 81 -8.69 19.46 -18.50
N THR A 82 -9.97 19.65 -18.23
CA THR A 82 -10.84 18.66 -17.59
C THR A 82 -10.89 17.34 -18.35
N LYS A 83 -11.03 17.37 -19.69
CA LYS A 83 -11.08 16.15 -20.50
C LYS A 83 -9.80 15.31 -20.35
N LYS A 84 -8.64 15.97 -20.42
CA LYS A 84 -7.35 15.29 -20.24
C LYS A 84 -7.18 14.76 -18.83
N ARG A 85 -7.64 15.50 -17.81
CA ARG A 85 -7.60 15.06 -16.42
C ARG A 85 -8.43 13.80 -16.22
N ASP A 86 -9.67 13.78 -16.72
CA ASP A 86 -10.57 12.63 -16.62
C ASP A 86 -9.99 11.41 -17.37
N GLU A 87 -9.31 11.61 -18.50
CA GLU A 87 -8.58 10.54 -19.21
C GLU A 87 -7.42 9.97 -18.38
N GLU A 88 -6.59 10.82 -17.77
CA GLU A 88 -5.46 10.40 -16.92
C GLU A 88 -5.92 9.76 -15.59
N GLU A 89 -7.08 10.16 -15.05
CA GLU A 89 -7.75 9.53 -13.91
C GLU A 89 -8.25 8.13 -14.25
N LYS A 90 -8.93 7.94 -15.38
CA LYS A 90 -9.37 6.61 -15.85
C LYS A 90 -8.22 5.64 -16.06
N ILE A 91 -7.07 6.13 -16.54
CA ILE A 91 -5.88 5.29 -16.69
C ILE A 91 -5.37 4.79 -15.32
N PHE A 92 -5.51 5.61 -14.27
CA PHE A 92 -5.02 5.31 -12.92
C PHE A 92 -6.04 4.57 -12.04
N GLU A 93 -7.32 4.60 -12.40
CA GLU A 93 -8.43 3.94 -11.72
C GLU A 93 -8.14 2.48 -11.32
N PRO A 94 -7.53 1.60 -12.14
CA PRO A 94 -7.22 0.22 -11.72
C PRO A 94 -6.26 0.12 -10.53
N VAL A 95 -5.40 1.12 -10.33
CA VAL A 95 -4.50 1.19 -9.17
C VAL A 95 -5.28 1.62 -7.91
N LEU A 96 -6.31 2.45 -8.06
CA LEU A 96 -7.14 2.97 -6.97
C LEU A 96 -8.24 1.98 -6.56
N GLU A 97 -8.97 1.42 -7.54
CA GLU A 97 -10.30 0.80 -7.34
C GLU A 97 -10.41 -0.68 -7.77
N GLY A 98 -9.30 -1.38 -8.05
CA GLY A 98 -9.35 -2.79 -8.46
C GLY A 98 -9.91 -3.77 -7.40
N GLU A 99 -10.24 -4.99 -7.81
CA GLU A 99 -10.58 -6.11 -6.89
C GLU A 99 -9.45 -6.39 -5.87
N GLU A 100 -8.21 -6.08 -6.26
CA GLU A 100 -7.01 -6.03 -5.40
C GLU A 100 -6.52 -4.59 -5.16
N GLY A 101 -7.39 -3.59 -5.29
CA GLY A 101 -7.06 -2.17 -5.24
C GLY A 101 -6.37 -1.83 -3.93
N LEU A 102 -5.17 -1.25 -4.02
CA LEU A 102 -4.31 -0.98 -2.86
C LEU A 102 -4.99 -0.08 -1.82
N PHE A 103 -5.96 0.72 -2.27
CA PHE A 103 -6.60 1.78 -1.50
C PHE A 103 -8.07 1.49 -1.12
N ARG A 104 -8.64 0.34 -1.50
CA ARG A 104 -10.04 0.02 -1.12
C ARG A 104 -10.23 -0.02 0.40
N THR A 105 -9.17 -0.33 1.15
CA THR A 105 -9.20 -0.35 2.62
C THR A 105 -9.16 1.05 3.25
N THR A 106 -8.72 2.09 2.52
CA THR A 106 -8.63 3.47 3.05
C THR A 106 -9.80 4.36 2.64
N GLN A 107 -10.50 4.06 1.53
CA GLN A 107 -11.62 4.87 1.04
C GLN A 107 -12.82 4.95 2.00
N ASN A 108 -12.97 4.02 2.95
CA ASN A 108 -14.00 4.11 3.99
C ASN A 108 -13.82 5.29 4.96
N LYS A 109 -12.68 6.01 4.94
CA LYS A 109 -12.49 7.18 5.82
C LYS A 109 -12.44 8.54 5.11
N GLN A 110 -12.17 8.63 3.81
CA GLN A 110 -11.99 9.94 3.16
C GLN A 110 -13.02 10.29 2.08
N TYR A 111 -13.54 9.33 1.29
CA TYR A 111 -14.53 9.67 0.27
C TYR A 111 -15.90 10.07 0.85
N THR A 112 -16.22 9.61 2.08
CA THR A 112 -17.45 10.07 2.75
C THR A 112 -17.45 11.58 3.01
N ASN A 113 -16.29 12.25 3.06
CA ASN A 113 -16.26 13.69 3.31
C ASN A 113 -16.50 14.51 2.04
N THR A 114 -15.99 14.07 0.87
CA THR A 114 -16.20 14.80 -0.38
C THR A 114 -17.60 14.61 -0.95
N THR A 115 -18.19 13.41 -0.88
CA THR A 115 -19.59 13.22 -1.30
C THR A 115 -20.60 13.85 -0.34
N LYS A 116 -20.32 13.88 0.97
CA LYS A 116 -21.18 14.61 1.92
C LYS A 116 -21.10 16.12 1.72
N LEU A 117 -19.92 16.68 1.43
CA LEU A 117 -19.83 18.12 1.13
C LEU A 117 -20.67 18.49 -0.10
N LYS A 118 -20.59 17.70 -1.19
CA LYS A 118 -21.34 17.98 -2.42
C LYS A 118 -22.86 17.90 -2.23
N LYS A 119 -23.36 16.90 -1.48
CA LYS A 119 -24.81 16.81 -1.15
C LYS A 119 -25.29 17.83 -0.11
N SER A 120 -24.38 18.48 0.60
CA SER A 120 -24.73 19.54 1.56
C SER A 120 -24.81 20.91 0.88
N SER A 121 -23.99 21.16 -0.15
CA SER A 121 -24.09 22.36 -0.99
C SER A 121 -25.31 22.34 -1.91
N GLU A 122 -25.70 21.17 -2.43
CA GLU A 122 -26.88 21.06 -3.31
C GLU A 122 -28.22 21.20 -2.56
N ARG A 123 -28.24 21.06 -1.23
CA ARG A 123 -29.46 21.26 -0.41
C ARG A 123 -29.60 22.65 0.19
N ARG A 124 -28.70 23.59 -0.15
CA ARG A 124 -28.79 25.00 0.26
C ARG A 124 -29.00 25.96 -0.91
N GLN A 125 -29.34 25.44 -2.09
CA GLN A 125 -29.95 26.19 -3.19
C GLN A 125 -31.41 25.77 -3.31
#